data_AF-A0A8T9AY72-F1
#
_entry.id   AF-A0A8T9AY72-F1
#
_cell.length_a   1.000
_cell.length_b   1.000
_cell.length_c   1.000
_cell.angle_alpha   90.00
_cell.angle_beta   90.00
_cell.angle_gamma   90.00
#
_symmetry.space_group_name_H-M   'P 1'
#
loop_
_entity.id
_entity.type
_entity.pdbx_description
1 polymer ?
#
loop_
_entity_poly.entity_id
_entity_poly.type
_entity_poly.pdbx_seq_one_letter_code
_entity_poly.pdbx_strand_id
1 'polypeptide(L)'
;MAERIKAIILANPAPEDPEWPGWRVPYTNTFCLTSQHITSACALPQGHPVRGILAAATVEGYKFEREASRVPEFAVNLLKAVRATIESITIEFNATTFEDPISRLRFGLKGI
;
A
#
# COMPACT_ATOMS: atom_id res chain seq x y z
N MET A 1 -0.10 12.03 14.32
CA MET A 1 1.13 11.44 13.73
C MET A 1 0.83 10.58 12.51
N ALA A 2 -0.06 9.59 12.65
CA ALA A 2 -0.50 8.71 11.56
C ALA A 2 -0.94 9.46 10.28
N GLU A 3 -1.83 10.44 10.41
CA GLU A 3 -2.27 11.27 9.27
C GLU A 3 -1.12 12.07 8.62
N ARG A 4 -0.11 12.48 9.38
CA ARG A 4 1.07 13.16 8.82
C ARG A 4 1.91 12.20 7.98
N ILE A 5 2.09 10.97 8.44
CA ILE A 5 2.79 9.92 7.68
C ILE A 5 2.02 9.61 6.40
N LYS A 6 0.69 9.47 6.49
CA LYS A 6 -0.19 9.31 5.34
C LYS A 6 -0.01 10.45 4.33
N ALA A 7 -0.02 11.70 4.79
CA ALA A 7 0.17 12.86 3.93
C ALA A 7 1.54 12.86 3.25
N ILE A 8 2.61 12.46 3.95
CA ILE A 8 3.95 12.35 3.37
C ILE A 8 4.00 11.29 2.27
N ILE A 9 3.36 10.13 2.47
CA ILE A 9 3.27 9.08 1.45
C ILE A 9 2.57 9.61 0.19
N LEU A 10 1.43 10.27 0.35
CA LEU A 10 0.67 10.84 -0.77
C LEU A 10 1.41 11.98 -1.48
N ALA A 11 2.21 12.76 -0.75
CA ALA A 11 2.99 13.86 -1.31
C ALA A 11 4.26 13.40 -2.05
N ASN A 12 4.68 12.14 -1.90
CA ASN A 12 5.90 11.61 -2.51
C ASN A 12 5.60 10.32 -3.29
N PRO A 13 4.75 10.39 -4.34
CA PRO A 13 4.49 9.23 -5.19
C PRO A 13 5.76 8.79 -5.93
N ALA A 14 5.77 7.53 -6.38
CA ALA A 14 6.77 7.07 -7.34
C ALA A 14 6.79 7.96 -8.60
N PRO A 15 7.98 8.21 -9.19
CA PRO A 15 8.08 8.86 -10.48
C PRO A 15 7.35 8.03 -11.54
N GLU A 16 6.92 8.70 -12.63
CA GLU A 16 6.36 8.02 -13.79
C GLU A 16 7.34 6.99 -14.33
N ASP A 17 6.82 5.82 -14.70
CA ASP A 17 7.61 4.72 -15.24
C ASP A 17 7.20 4.46 -16.70
N PRO A 18 8.14 4.53 -17.67
CA PRO A 18 7.88 4.19 -19.06
C PRO A 18 7.31 2.77 -19.28
N GLU A 19 7.52 1.83 -18.36
CA GLU A 19 6.93 0.49 -18.38
C GLU A 19 5.43 0.49 -18.07
N TRP A 20 4.92 1.56 -17.46
CA TRP A 20 3.52 1.75 -17.05
C TRP A 20 2.90 3.03 -17.67
N PRO A 21 2.94 3.20 -19.00
CA PRO A 21 2.51 4.45 -19.64
C PRO A 21 1.01 4.68 -19.45
N GLY A 22 0.65 5.80 -18.81
CA GLY A 22 -0.75 6.14 -18.51
C GLY A 22 -1.39 5.29 -17.41
N TRP A 23 -0.61 4.45 -16.71
CA TRP A 23 -1.06 3.63 -15.59
C TRP A 23 -0.38 4.04 -14.29
N ARG A 24 -1.02 3.74 -13.16
CA ARG A 24 -0.41 3.92 -11.84
C ARG A 24 0.70 2.89 -11.65
N VAL A 25 1.87 3.36 -11.24
CA VAL A 25 3.04 2.53 -10.96
C VAL A 25 2.79 1.69 -9.69
N PRO A 26 3.08 0.37 -9.67
CA PRO A 26 2.76 -0.51 -8.53
C PRO A 26 3.46 -0.15 -7.21
N TYR A 27 4.45 0.74 -7.22
CA TYR A 27 5.13 1.19 -5.99
C TYR A 27 4.89 2.67 -5.68
N THR A 28 3.83 3.28 -6.22
CA THR A 28 3.47 4.68 -5.96
C THR A 28 3.47 5.02 -4.47
N ASN A 29 2.80 4.22 -3.64
CA ASN A 29 2.69 4.48 -2.19
C ASN A 29 3.94 4.09 -1.38
N THR A 30 4.88 3.35 -1.95
CA THR A 30 6.05 2.83 -1.20
C THR A 30 7.37 3.50 -1.59
N PHE A 31 7.33 4.48 -2.50
CA PHE A 31 8.52 5.10 -3.05
C PHE A 31 9.46 5.67 -1.97
N CYS A 32 8.90 6.48 -1.06
CA CYS A 32 9.65 7.10 0.05
C CYS A 32 9.81 6.20 1.29
N LEU A 33 9.30 4.95 1.26
CA LEU A 33 9.38 4.02 2.37
C LEU A 33 10.64 3.16 2.31
N THR A 34 11.19 2.86 3.49
CA THR A 34 12.35 2.00 3.69
C THR A 34 12.03 0.89 4.68
N SER A 35 12.83 -0.18 4.69
CA SER A 35 12.71 -1.28 5.65
C SER A 35 12.75 -0.79 7.10
N GLN A 36 13.54 0.25 7.39
CA GLN A 36 13.61 0.81 8.74
C GLN A 36 12.28 1.42 9.17
N HIS A 37 11.52 2.05 8.27
CA HIS A 37 10.18 2.57 8.58
C HIS A 37 9.22 1.43 8.97
N ILE A 38 9.27 0.30 8.24
CA ILE A 38 8.45 -0.88 8.54
C ILE A 38 8.82 -1.48 9.90
N THR A 39 10.11 -1.71 10.14
CA THR A 39 10.61 -2.28 11.41
C THR A 39 10.27 -1.37 12.59
N SER A 40 10.44 -0.05 12.43
CA SER A 40 10.13 0.93 13.49
C SER A 40 8.64 0.96 13.81
N ALA A 41 7.78 0.84 12.80
CA ALA A 41 6.34 0.78 13.03
C ALA A 41 5.91 -0.51 13.74
N CYS A 42 6.64 -1.61 13.58
CA CYS A 42 6.34 -2.87 14.28
C CYS A 42 6.66 -2.82 15.78
N ALA A 43 7.57 -1.93 16.19
CA ALA A 43 7.81 -1.64 17.60
C ALA A 43 6.65 -0.87 18.28
N LEU A 44 5.67 -0.38 17.50
CA LEU A 44 4.49 0.28 18.04
C LEU A 44 3.46 -0.75 18.53
N PRO A 45 2.65 -0.38 19.55
CA PRO A 45 1.59 -1.25 20.07
C PRO A 45 0.66 -1.77 18.97
N GLN A 46 0.09 -2.95 19.19
CA GLN A 46 -0.91 -3.50 18.29
C GLN A 46 -2.12 -2.56 18.18
N GLY A 47 -2.66 -2.42 16.97
CA GLY A 47 -3.75 -1.47 16.69
C GLY A 47 -3.28 -0.02 16.48
N HIS A 48 -1.99 0.27 16.65
CA HIS A 48 -1.49 1.62 16.39
C HIS A 48 -1.70 2.01 14.91
N PRO A 49 -2.34 3.17 14.60
CA PRO A 49 -2.76 3.49 13.23
C PRO A 49 -1.63 3.52 12.19
N VAL A 50 -0.41 3.86 12.60
CA VAL A 50 0.77 3.86 11.72
C VAL A 50 1.06 2.48 11.13
N ARG A 51 0.83 1.40 11.89
CA ARG A 51 1.02 0.03 11.40
C ARG A 51 0.06 -0.27 10.24
N GLY A 52 -1.20 0.16 10.39
CA GLY A 52 -2.20 0.04 9.33
C GLY A 52 -1.87 0.88 8.11
N ILE A 53 -1.42 2.12 8.28
CA ILE A 53 -1.05 3.00 7.16
C ILE A 53 0.14 2.45 6.39
N LEU A 54 1.20 2.00 7.06
CA LEU A 54 2.34 1.43 6.33
C LEU A 54 1.96 0.13 5.65
N ALA A 55 1.19 -0.75 6.30
CA ALA A 55 0.70 -1.97 5.66
C ALA A 55 -0.17 -1.68 4.42
N ALA A 56 -1.08 -0.71 4.52
CA ALA A 56 -1.90 -0.22 3.41
C ALA A 56 -1.05 0.30 2.26
N ALA A 57 -0.02 1.10 2.54
CA ALA A 57 0.87 1.64 1.52
C ALA A 57 1.61 0.53 0.77
N THR A 58 1.88 -0.61 1.42
CA THR A 58 2.58 -1.75 0.84
C THR A 58 1.70 -2.73 0.06
N VAL A 59 0.39 -2.51 -0.02
CA VAL A 59 -0.52 -3.39 -0.78
C VAL A 59 -0.18 -3.43 -2.27
N GLU A 60 0.21 -2.29 -2.85
CA GLU A 60 0.37 -2.16 -4.30
C GLU A 60 1.66 -2.78 -4.85
N GLY A 61 2.64 -3.11 -3.99
CA GLY A 61 3.95 -3.55 -4.44
C GLY A 61 4.68 -4.53 -3.53
N TYR A 62 5.41 -5.46 -4.14
CA TYR A 62 6.20 -6.51 -3.47
C TYR A 62 7.49 -6.00 -2.79
N LYS A 63 7.71 -4.67 -2.73
CA LYS A 63 8.94 -4.04 -2.23
C LYS A 63 9.36 -4.50 -0.83
N PHE A 64 8.41 -4.97 -0.02
CA PHE A 64 8.64 -5.38 1.37
C PHE A 64 8.33 -6.87 1.65
N GLU A 65 8.47 -7.74 0.64
CA GLU A 65 8.30 -9.20 0.81
C GLU A 65 9.22 -9.79 1.89
N ARG A 66 10.43 -9.25 2.01
CA ARG A 66 11.44 -9.70 2.98
C ARG A 66 11.04 -9.31 4.40
N GLU A 67 10.47 -8.13 4.58
CA GLU A 67 9.95 -7.67 5.86
C GLU A 67 8.68 -8.43 6.23
N ALA A 68 7.80 -8.70 5.26
CA ALA A 68 6.60 -9.51 5.46
C ALA A 68 6.95 -10.94 5.89
N SER A 69 8.02 -11.53 5.35
CA SER A 69 8.47 -12.87 5.77
C SER A 69 9.21 -12.89 7.11
N ARG A 70 9.85 -11.79 7.51
CA ARG A 70 10.68 -11.73 8.73
C ARG A 70 9.96 -11.17 9.96
N VAL A 71 8.91 -10.38 9.75
CA VAL A 71 8.19 -9.67 10.81
C VAL A 71 6.72 -10.11 10.78
N PRO A 72 6.33 -11.15 11.56
CA PRO A 72 4.97 -11.70 11.54
C PRO A 72 3.90 -10.64 11.81
N GLU A 73 4.19 -9.70 12.70
CA GLU A 73 3.33 -8.58 13.02
C GLU A 73 3.04 -7.68 11.83
N PHE A 74 4.03 -7.49 10.94
CA PHE A 74 3.86 -6.74 9.72
C PHE A 74 3.02 -7.54 8.73
N ALA A 75 3.33 -8.83 8.56
CA ALA A 75 2.57 -9.73 7.69
C ALA A 75 1.07 -9.74 8.02
N VAL A 76 0.71 -9.82 9.31
CA VAL A 76 -0.70 -9.78 9.73
C VAL A 76 -1.37 -8.47 9.35
N ASN A 77 -0.69 -7.33 9.51
CA ASN A 77 -1.24 -6.03 9.12
C ASN A 77 -1.36 -5.90 7.59
N LEU A 78 -0.37 -6.40 6.86
CA LEU A 78 -0.37 -6.44 5.40
C LEU A 78 -1.54 -7.29 4.88
N LEU A 79 -1.72 -8.51 5.39
CA LEU A 79 -2.82 -9.38 4.98
C LEU A 79 -4.19 -8.76 5.27
N LYS A 80 -4.34 -8.05 6.40
CA LYS A 80 -5.57 -7.30 6.70
C LYS A 80 -5.80 -6.17 5.69
N ALA A 81 -4.75 -5.44 5.33
CA ALA A 81 -4.83 -4.37 4.34
C ALA A 81 -5.16 -4.92 2.94
N VAL A 82 -4.49 -5.98 2.51
CA VAL A 82 -4.76 -6.69 1.24
C VAL A 82 -6.20 -7.17 1.20
N ARG A 83 -6.69 -7.81 2.27
CA ARG A 83 -8.09 -8.24 2.35
C ARG A 83 -9.05 -7.07 2.17
N ALA A 84 -8.84 -5.96 2.88
CA ALA A 84 -9.70 -4.78 2.77
C ALA A 84 -9.68 -4.18 1.35
N THR A 85 -8.53 -4.20 0.67
CA THR A 85 -8.40 -3.76 -0.72
C THR A 85 -9.08 -4.71 -1.69
N ILE A 86 -9.00 -6.03 -1.48
CA ILE A 86 -9.71 -7.01 -2.31
C ILE A 86 -11.23 -6.85 -2.14
N GLU A 87 -11.70 -6.62 -0.92
CA GLU A 87 -13.12 -6.39 -0.62
C GLU A 87 -13.66 -5.09 -1.28
N SER A 88 -12.79 -4.15 -1.68
CA SER A 88 -13.20 -2.93 -2.40
C SER A 88 -13.25 -3.08 -3.92
N ILE A 89 -12.82 -4.25 -4.44
CA ILE A 89 -12.80 -4.52 -5.88
C ILE A 89 -14.23 -4.51 -6.43
N THR A 90 -14.42 -3.73 -7.47
CA THR A 90 -15.67 -3.63 -8.23
C THR A 90 -15.43 -3.97 -9.68
N ILE A 91 -16.27 -4.85 -10.22
CA ILE A 91 -16.24 -5.27 -11.63
C ILE A 91 -17.48 -4.68 -12.30
N GLU A 92 -17.26 -3.70 -13.19
CA GLU A 92 -18.33 -3.06 -13.96
C GLU A 92 -18.02 -3.18 -15.46
N PHE A 93 -18.91 -3.87 -16.18
CA PHE A 93 -18.81 -4.13 -17.63
C PHE A 93 -17.44 -4.68 -18.06
N ASN A 94 -16.52 -3.79 -18.44
CA ASN A 94 -15.19 -4.10 -18.97
C ASN A 94 -14.05 -3.56 -18.10
N ALA A 95 -14.33 -3.02 -16.91
CA ALA A 95 -13.33 -2.46 -16.01
C ALA A 95 -13.38 -3.15 -14.65
N THR A 96 -12.23 -3.65 -14.21
CA THR A 96 -12.03 -4.03 -12.81
C THR A 96 -11.37 -2.85 -12.12
N THR A 97 -12.00 -2.32 -11.07
CA THR A 97 -11.47 -1.21 -10.29
C THR A 97 -11.31 -1.61 -8.83
N PHE A 98 -10.39 -0.96 -8.12
CA PHE A 98 -10.18 -1.16 -6.69
C PHE A 98 -10.00 0.20 -6.01
N GLU A 99 -10.30 0.26 -4.72
CA GLU A 99 -10.02 1.43 -3.89
C GLU A 99 -8.60 1.35 -3.31
N ASP A 100 -7.79 2.36 -3.59
CA ASP A 100 -6.46 2.49 -3.02
C ASP A 100 -6.55 2.68 -1.49
N PRO A 101 -5.88 1.83 -0.70
CA PRO A 101 -6.06 1.81 0.75
C PRO A 101 -5.51 3.06 1.46
N ILE A 102 -4.71 3.89 0.78
CA ILE A 102 -4.18 5.15 1.31
C ILE A 102 -5.05 6.34 0.89
N SER A 103 -5.09 6.65 -0.40
CA SER A 103 -5.80 7.81 -0.95
C SER A 103 -7.32 7.67 -0.95
N ARG A 104 -7.85 6.43 -0.87
CA ARG A 104 -9.27 6.11 -1.00
C ARG A 104 -9.86 6.42 -2.39
N LEU A 105 -8.99 6.70 -3.37
CA LEU A 105 -9.37 6.87 -4.75
C LEU A 105 -9.49 5.52 -5.45
N ARG A 106 -10.33 5.44 -6.48
CA ARG A 106 -10.49 4.23 -7.27
C ARG A 106 -9.54 4.22 -8.46
N PHE A 107 -8.89 3.09 -8.67
CA PHE A 107 -7.99 2.87 -9.79
C PHE A 107 -8.41 1.63 -10.58
N GLY A 108 -8.21 1.68 -11.90
CA GLY A 108 -8.40 0.51 -12.75
C GLY A 108 -7.26 -0.50 -12.54
N LEU A 109 -7.61 -1.77 -12.41
CA LEU A 109 -6.66 -2.87 -12.61
C LEU A 109 -6.48 -3.06 -14.11
N LYS A 110 -5.23 -2.98 -14.58
CA LYS A 110 -4.88 -3.36 -15.94
C LYS A 110 -5.21 -4.84 -16.11
N GLY A 111 -6.11 -5.16 -17.04
CA GLY A 111 -6.40 -6.55 -17.42
C GLY A 111 -5.11 -7.26 -17.85
N ILE A 112 -4.90 -8.46 -17.34
CA ILE A 112 -3.82 -9.37 -17.75
C ILE A 112 -4.14 -9.89 -19.15
#